data_AF-A0A961PCK6-F1
#
_entry.id   AF-A0A961PCK6-F1
#
_cell.length_a   1.000
_cell.length_b   1.000
_cell.length_c   1.000
_cell.angle_alpha   90.00
_cell.angle_beta   90.00
_cell.angle_gamma   90.00
#
_symmetry.space_group_name_H-M   'P 1'
#
loop_
_entity.id
_entity.type
_entity.pdbx_description
1 polymer ?
#
loop_
_entity_poly.entity_id
_entity_poly.type
_entity_poly.pdbx_seq_one_letter_code
_entity_poly.pdbx_strand_id
1 'polypeptide(L)'
;MIFGIDPAALFTFLGAGLLLNLTPGADVMFASASGVAGGPRSGVAAAFGVALGGVLHTVLAAAGLAVILQTHPHAYDAVRYAGAGYLLFLAVKSWRTGPARPGHGAKGLRRAVARGFVTNALNP
;
A
#
# COMPACT_ATOMS: atom_id res chain seq x y z
N MET A 1 -17.92 19.92 -11.65
CA MET A 1 -17.38 19.40 -10.37
C MET A 1 -18.21 18.22 -9.94
N ILE A 2 -17.68 17.01 -10.07
CA ILE A 2 -18.34 15.80 -9.55
C ILE A 2 -18.02 15.77 -8.05
N PHE A 3 -19.04 15.89 -7.19
CA PHE A 3 -18.92 15.88 -5.71
C PHE A 3 -18.01 16.95 -5.05
N GLY A 4 -17.76 18.09 -5.70
CA GLY A 4 -16.88 19.14 -5.15
C GLY A 4 -15.38 18.81 -5.20
N ILE A 5 -15.01 17.73 -5.89
CA ILE A 5 -13.61 17.32 -6.12
C ILE A 5 -13.17 17.86 -7.49
N ASP A 6 -11.98 18.49 -7.52
CA ASP A 6 -11.35 18.92 -8.76
C ASP A 6 -10.96 17.71 -9.63
N PRO A 7 -11.46 17.61 -10.88
CA PRO A 7 -11.15 16.47 -11.76
C PRO A 7 -9.64 16.28 -11.99
N ALA A 8 -8.87 17.36 -12.09
CA ALA A 8 -7.43 17.26 -12.33
C ALA A 8 -6.69 16.63 -11.13
N ALA A 9 -7.07 17.01 -9.91
CA ALA A 9 -6.57 16.38 -8.69
C ALA A 9 -6.94 14.89 -8.62
N LEU A 10 -8.17 14.52 -9.01
CA LEU A 10 -8.61 13.12 -9.02
C LEU A 10 -7.79 12.27 -10.02
N PHE A 11 -7.60 12.76 -11.26
CA PHE A 11 -6.79 12.05 -12.26
C PHE A 11 -5.32 11.94 -11.84
N THR A 12 -4.78 12.98 -11.21
CA THR A 12 -3.40 12.96 -10.69
C THR A 12 -3.24 11.96 -9.55
N PHE A 13 -4.20 11.89 -8.63
CA PHE A 13 -4.22 10.90 -7.55
C PHE A 13 -4.31 9.48 -8.08
N LEU A 14 -5.24 9.22 -9.01
CA LEU A 14 -5.41 7.91 -9.65
C LEU A 14 -4.14 7.49 -10.41
N GLY A 15 -3.56 8.40 -11.20
CA GLY A 15 -2.32 8.15 -11.93
C GLY A 15 -1.15 7.83 -11.00
N ALA A 16 -0.95 8.62 -9.95
CA ALA A 16 0.09 8.37 -8.95
C ALA A 16 -0.12 7.05 -8.20
N GLY A 17 -1.36 6.75 -7.80
CA GLY A 17 -1.73 5.51 -7.13
C GLY A 17 -1.49 4.27 -8.01
N LEU A 18 -1.80 4.36 -9.31
CA LEU A 18 -1.51 3.31 -10.29
C LEU A 18 -0.01 3.07 -10.44
N LEU A 19 0.80 4.12 -10.60
CA LEU A 19 2.26 4.01 -10.71
C LEU A 19 2.88 3.39 -9.45
N LEU A 20 2.41 3.77 -8.27
CA LEU A 20 2.84 3.18 -7.01
C LEU A 20 2.48 1.69 -6.92
N ASN A 21 1.26 1.31 -7.33
CA ASN A 21 0.83 -0.08 -7.32
C ASN A 21 1.55 -0.95 -8.36
N LEU A 22 1.98 -0.37 -9.48
CA LEU A 22 2.76 -1.07 -10.50
C LEU A 22 4.19 -1.40 -10.04
N THR A 23 4.71 -0.67 -9.05
CA THR A 23 6.02 -0.95 -8.47
C THR A 23 5.89 -2.17 -7.55
N PRO A 24 6.54 -3.32 -7.85
CA PRO A 24 6.36 -4.53 -7.06
C PRO A 24 6.96 -4.34 -5.66
N GLY A 25 6.10 -3.99 -4.70
CA GLY A 25 6.45 -3.85 -3.30
C GLY A 25 6.50 -5.20 -2.56
N ALA A 26 6.73 -5.15 -1.25
CA ALA A 26 6.75 -6.32 -0.38
C ALA A 26 5.45 -7.15 -0.46
N ASP A 27 4.33 -6.47 -0.67
CA ASP A 27 2.99 -7.04 -0.83
C ASP A 27 2.85 -7.93 -2.07
N VAL A 28 3.27 -7.42 -3.22
CA VAL A 28 3.28 -8.16 -4.49
C VAL A 28 4.26 -9.34 -4.39
N MET A 29 5.43 -9.13 -3.81
CA MET A 29 6.42 -10.19 -3.56
C MET A 29 5.88 -11.29 -2.63
N PHE A 30 5.12 -10.93 -1.59
CA PHE A 30 4.49 -11.88 -0.67
C PHE A 30 3.38 -12.70 -1.34
N ALA A 31 2.53 -12.05 -2.16
CA ALA A 31 1.48 -12.73 -2.91
C ALA A 31 2.08 -13.70 -3.95
N SER A 32 3.11 -13.27 -4.69
CA SER A 32 3.85 -14.12 -5.63
C SER A 32 4.52 -15.30 -4.92
N ALA A 33 5.20 -15.06 -3.80
CA ALA A 33 5.83 -16.13 -3.02
C ALA A 33 4.81 -17.15 -2.46
N SER A 34 3.63 -16.67 -2.03
CA SER A 34 2.54 -17.54 -1.58
C SER A 34 1.91 -18.32 -2.73
N GLY A 35 1.86 -17.75 -3.93
CA GLY A 35 1.48 -18.43 -5.17
C GLY A 35 2.46 -19.55 -5.56
N VAL A 36 3.76 -19.28 -5.47
CA VAL A 36 4.82 -20.28 -5.74
C VAL A 36 4.81 -21.40 -4.68
N ALA A 37 4.60 -21.06 -3.41
CA ALA A 37 4.66 -22.03 -2.30
C ALA A 37 3.39 -22.89 -2.14
N GLY A 38 2.21 -22.35 -2.49
CA GLY A 38 0.90 -22.94 -2.19
C GLY A 38 -0.09 -22.96 -3.35
N GLY A 39 0.34 -22.63 -4.57
CA GLY A 39 -0.48 -22.56 -5.77
C GLY A 39 -1.23 -21.22 -5.95
N PRO A 40 -1.84 -20.99 -7.12
CA PRO A 40 -2.44 -19.70 -7.50
C PRO A 40 -3.54 -19.25 -6.54
N ARG A 41 -4.32 -20.18 -5.98
CA ARG A 41 -5.33 -19.87 -4.95
C ARG A 41 -4.72 -19.30 -3.67
N SER A 42 -3.55 -19.77 -3.26
CA SER A 42 -2.82 -19.26 -2.09
C SER A 42 -2.25 -17.86 -2.35
N GLY A 43 -1.83 -17.58 -3.59
CA GLY A 43 -1.42 -16.24 -4.03
C GLY A 43 -2.57 -15.22 -4.00
N VAL A 44 -3.74 -15.58 -4.54
CA VAL A 44 -4.94 -14.72 -4.50
C VAL A 44 -5.40 -14.48 -3.06
N ALA A 45 -5.37 -15.51 -2.22
CA ALA A 45 -5.69 -15.39 -0.80
C ALA A 45 -4.71 -14.47 -0.03
N ALA A 46 -3.42 -14.55 -0.33
CA ALA A 46 -2.42 -13.65 0.22
C ALA A 46 -2.66 -12.20 -0.21
N ALA A 47 -2.91 -11.96 -1.51
CA ALA A 47 -3.23 -10.63 -2.04
C ALA A 47 -4.50 -10.05 -1.40
N PHE A 48 -5.52 -10.88 -1.17
CA PHE A 48 -6.75 -10.46 -0.50
C PHE A 48 -6.52 -10.05 0.97
N GLY A 49 -5.71 -10.82 1.70
CA GLY A 49 -5.32 -10.46 3.07
C GLY A 49 -4.57 -9.14 3.13
N VAL A 50 -3.59 -8.95 2.24
CA VAL A 50 -2.82 -7.71 2.09
C VAL A 50 -3.74 -6.52 1.80
N ALA A 51 -4.67 -6.66 0.85
CA ALA A 51 -5.60 -5.59 0.48
C ALA A 51 -6.50 -5.17 1.66
N LEU A 52 -6.96 -6.13 2.47
CA LEU A 52 -7.73 -5.83 3.69
C LEU A 52 -6.91 -5.02 4.72
N GLY A 53 -5.62 -5.33 4.88
CA GLY A 53 -4.72 -4.54 5.72
C GLY A 53 -4.57 -3.11 5.20
N GLY A 54 -4.40 -2.95 3.89
CA GLY A 54 -4.29 -1.64 3.24
C GLY A 54 -5.56 -0.80 3.37
N VAL A 55 -6.74 -1.42 3.24
CA VAL A 55 -8.03 -0.75 3.46
C VAL A 55 -8.16 -0.28 4.90
N LEU A 56 -7.81 -1.12 5.89
CA LEU A 56 -7.83 -0.73 7.29
C LEU A 56 -6.94 0.50 7.55
N HIS A 57 -5.71 0.49 7.04
CA HIS A 57 -4.78 1.60 7.18
C HIS A 57 -5.30 2.86 6.48
N THR A 58 -5.89 2.73 5.29
CA THR A 58 -6.48 3.83 4.53
C THR A 58 -7.67 4.44 5.26
N VAL A 59 -8.54 3.62 5.86
CA VAL A 59 -9.69 4.09 6.64
C VAL A 59 -9.22 4.80 7.91
N LEU A 60 -8.24 4.24 8.63
CA LEU A 60 -7.66 4.87 9.81
C LEU A 60 -6.99 6.21 9.47
N ALA A 61 -6.21 6.25 8.39
CA ALA A 61 -5.59 7.47 7.90
C ALA A 61 -6.63 8.49 7.43
N ALA A 62 -7.65 8.08 6.68
CA ALA A 62 -8.72 8.98 6.24
C ALA A 62 -9.51 9.54 7.41
N ALA A 63 -9.86 8.71 8.40
CA ALA A 63 -10.59 9.15 9.59
C ALA A 63 -9.76 10.09 10.48
N GLY A 64 -8.46 9.80 10.70
CA GLY A 64 -7.61 10.61 11.56
C GLY A 64 -7.05 11.87 10.89
N LEU A 65 -6.59 11.76 9.65
CA LEU A 65 -5.96 12.85 8.92
C LEU A 65 -6.99 13.87 8.41
N ALA A 66 -8.19 13.44 7.99
CA ALA A 66 -9.22 14.38 7.54
C ALA A 66 -9.65 15.35 8.64
N VAL A 67 -9.68 14.91 9.90
CA VAL A 67 -10.00 15.77 11.06
C VAL A 67 -8.90 16.80 11.31
N ILE A 68 -7.63 16.40 11.22
CA ILE A 68 -6.49 17.31 11.44
C ILE A 68 -6.37 18.33 10.29
N LEU A 69 -6.57 17.90 9.06
CA LEU A 69 -6.49 18.75 7.87
C LEU A 69 -7.60 19.81 7.80
N GLN A 70 -8.78 19.52 8.35
CA GLN A 70 -9.87 20.51 8.43
C GLN A 70 -9.62 21.61 9.47
N THR A 71 -8.74 21.38 10.46
CA THR A 71 -8.50 22.33 11.55
C THR A 71 -7.29 23.25 11.30
N HIS A 72 -6.30 22.81 10.50
CA HIS A 72 -5.06 23.57 10.29
C HIS A 72 -4.63 23.54 8.80
N PRO A 73 -4.79 24.65 8.06
CA PRO A 73 -4.44 24.72 6.63
C PRO A 73 -2.97 24.37 6.33
N HIS A 74 -2.04 24.75 7.20
CA HIS A 74 -0.61 24.46 7.03
C HIS A 74 -0.22 23.01 7.34
N ALA A 75 -1.04 22.26 8.07
CA ALA A 75 -0.78 20.85 8.34
C ALA A 75 -0.90 20.01 7.07
N TYR A 76 -1.78 20.42 6.14
CA TYR A 76 -1.91 19.79 4.83
C TYR A 76 -0.61 19.84 4.04
N ASP A 77 -0.04 21.04 3.89
CA ASP A 77 1.17 21.22 3.10
C ASP A 77 2.35 20.50 3.74
N ALA A 78 2.49 20.54 5.08
CA ALA A 78 3.53 19.82 5.79
C ALA A 78 3.48 18.31 5.52
N VAL A 79 2.29 17.70 5.66
CA VAL A 79 2.11 16.25 5.39
C VAL A 79 2.32 15.94 3.91
N ARG A 80 1.84 16.79 3.00
CA ARG A 80 2.01 16.64 1.55
C ARG A 80 3.49 16.63 1.15
N TYR A 81 4.27 17.60 1.62
CA TYR A 81 5.70 17.68 1.30
C TYR A 81 6.49 16.57 2.00
N ALA A 82 6.16 16.22 3.25
CA ALA A 82 6.79 15.10 3.95
C ALA A 82 6.54 13.76 3.22
N GLY A 83 5.30 13.51 2.79
CA GLY A 83 4.94 12.34 2.00
C GLY A 83 5.68 12.29 0.66
N ALA A 84 5.77 13.41 -0.05
CA ALA A 84 6.53 13.48 -1.30
C ALA A 84 8.03 13.17 -1.08
N GLY A 85 8.64 13.72 -0.03
CA GLY A 85 10.02 13.42 0.36
C GLY A 85 10.23 11.95 0.71
N TYR A 86 9.29 11.35 1.44
CA TYR A 86 9.34 9.93 1.78
C TYR A 86 9.26 9.03 0.55
N LEU A 87 8.39 9.35 -0.41
CA LEU A 87 8.29 8.59 -1.67
C LEU A 87 9.57 8.69 -2.50
N LEU A 88 10.21 9.87 -2.56
CA LEU A 88 11.52 10.04 -3.20
C LEU A 88 12.60 9.19 -2.53
N PHE A 89 12.63 9.19 -1.19
CA PHE A 89 13.53 8.34 -0.43
C PHE A 89 13.29 6.85 -0.74
N LEU A 90 12.04 6.41 -0.78
CA LEU A 90 11.68 5.03 -1.08
C LEU A 90 12.08 4.63 -2.51
N ALA A 91 11.90 5.53 -3.48
CA ALA A 91 12.35 5.32 -4.86
C ALA A 91 13.88 5.13 -4.94
N VAL A 92 14.65 6.02 -4.29
CA VAL A 92 16.12 5.92 -4.24
C VAL A 92 16.57 4.65 -3.52
N LYS A 93 15.91 4.29 -2.41
CA LYS A 93 16.18 3.06 -1.66
C LYS A 93 15.93 1.83 -2.54
N SER A 94 14.82 1.82 -3.29
CA SER A 94 14.47 0.72 -4.20
C SER A 94 15.49 0.53 -5.32
N TRP A 95 16.07 1.61 -5.85
CA TRP A 95 17.16 1.52 -6.84
C TRP A 95 18.49 1.03 -6.27
N ARG A 96 18.71 1.23 -4.97
CA ARG A 96 19.96 0.83 -4.28
C ARG A 96 19.90 -0.56 -3.66
N THR A 97 18.71 -1.10 -3.40
CA THR A 97 18.54 -2.47 -2.90
C THR A 97 18.65 -3.49 -4.03
N GLY A 98 19.49 -4.51 -3.84
CA GLY A 98 19.61 -5.65 -4.75
C GLY A 98 18.34 -6.51 -4.83
N PRO A 99 18.36 -7.61 -5.62
CA PRO A 99 17.17 -8.43 -5.87
C PRO A 99 16.48 -8.85 -4.57
N ALA A 100 15.16 -8.67 -4.53
CA ALA A 100 14.34 -9.03 -3.39
C ALA A 100 14.57 -10.52 -3.02
N ARG A 101 14.92 -10.78 -1.76
CA ARG A 101 15.04 -12.15 -1.24
C ARG A 101 13.67 -12.83 -1.33
N PRO A 102 13.56 -14.06 -1.86
CA PRO A 102 12.30 -14.79 -1.90
C PRO A 102 11.73 -14.91 -0.47
N GLY A 103 10.60 -14.26 -0.21
CA GLY A 103 9.90 -14.39 1.06
C GLY A 103 9.36 -15.81 1.24
N HIS A 104 9.27 -16.26 2.49
CA HIS A 104 8.64 -17.56 2.79
C HIS A 104 7.11 -17.43 2.63
N GLY A 105 6.61 -17.77 1.44
CA GLY A 105 5.18 -17.78 1.13
C GLY A 105 4.36 -18.64 2.10
N ALA A 106 3.09 -18.31 2.30
CA ALA A 106 2.21 -19.09 3.16
C ALA A 106 1.57 -20.25 2.37
N LYS A 107 1.59 -21.45 2.98
CA LYS A 107 0.87 -22.63 2.48
C LYS A 107 -0.52 -22.70 3.11
N GLY A 108 -1.56 -22.76 2.27
CA GLY A 108 -2.96 -22.90 2.68
C GLY A 108 -3.73 -21.56 2.74
N LEU A 109 -4.98 -21.60 2.26
CA LEU A 109 -5.80 -20.41 1.98
C LEU A 109 -5.99 -19.49 3.20
N ARG A 110 -6.43 -20.04 4.33
CA ARG A 110 -6.66 -19.27 5.57
C ARG A 110 -5.37 -18.65 6.11
N ARG A 111 -4.25 -19.37 6.01
CA ARG A 111 -2.94 -18.92 6.50
C ARG A 111 -2.38 -17.81 5.60
N ALA A 112 -2.63 -17.87 4.30
CA ALA A 112 -2.27 -16.83 3.34
C ALA A 112 -3.05 -15.53 3.58
N VAL A 113 -4.38 -15.61 3.78
CA VAL A 113 -5.20 -14.43 4.13
C VAL A 113 -4.75 -13.82 5.45
N ALA A 114 -4.67 -14.61 6.52
CA ALA A 114 -4.33 -14.11 7.85
C ALA A 114 -2.93 -13.49 7.88
N ARG A 115 -1.95 -14.14 7.24
CA ARG A 115 -0.59 -13.62 7.18
C ARG A 115 -0.50 -12.38 6.30
N GLY A 116 -1.17 -12.33 5.15
CA GLY A 116 -1.25 -11.12 4.32
C GLY A 116 -1.83 -9.93 5.09
N PHE A 117 -2.93 -10.15 5.80
CA PHE A 117 -3.58 -9.14 6.63
C PHE A 117 -2.68 -8.66 7.77
N VAL A 118 -2.13 -9.56 8.57
CA VAL A 118 -1.26 -9.20 9.71
C VAL A 118 0.01 -8.51 9.24
N THR A 119 0.62 -8.98 8.15
CA THR A 119 1.87 -8.40 7.65
C THR A 119 1.65 -6.99 7.13
N ASN A 120 0.53 -6.72 6.45
CA ASN A 120 0.23 -5.39 5.93
C ASN A 120 -0.35 -4.45 7.01
N ALA A 121 -1.22 -4.95 7.89
CA ALA A 121 -1.81 -4.16 8.98
C ALA A 121 -0.80 -3.78 10.08
N LEU A 122 0.20 -4.63 10.33
CA LEU A 122 1.31 -4.35 11.25
C LEU A 122 2.59 -3.88 10.52
N ASN A 123 2.54 -3.66 9.21
CA ASN A 123 3.67 -3.06 8.50
C ASN A 123 3.81 -1.62 9.03
N PRO A 124 4.94 -1.26 9.67
CA PRO A 124 5.18 0.12 10.06
C PRO A 124 5.32 1.03 8.83
#